data_AF-A0A953MDI3-F1
#
_entry.id   AF-A0A953MDI3-F1
#
_cell.length_a   1.000
_cell.length_b   1.000
_cell.length_c   1.000
_cell.angle_alpha   90.00
_cell.angle_beta   90.00
_cell.angle_gamma   90.00
#
_symmetry.space_group_name_H-M   'P 1'
#
loop_
_entity.id
_entity.type
_entity.pdbx_description
1 polymer ?
#
loop_
_entity_poly.entity_id
_entity_poly.type
_entity_poly.pdbx_seq_one_letter_code
_entity_poly.pdbx_strand_id
1 'polypeptide(L)'
;MKQHLSPVKYVIISLFFLFICQLNAQDKEILPVQEIFSPTYKVDEILVQELMNARKTGNKQIEKQILLRLFDFEIEKSSPKEAPSRQITKILGIKSRWGSDVPVRNSIANEKSPAILSLAGETNTPKIYVASEEWSGTSTLDKIIVARSTDHGATFNNTTPYTINLDRPLSLPKITQVTDSQVGVVYVYHFSSSDKDVYFTKVNSTLTSGSLTMVDNSGYDIERPNITSDYQEFPDDAYLYVIYYEILGATANLKFRLSTDDGAFFSAPVTIASNFTVPNNFSTSIAYKDGRLIVAYTARGSGSDDIKTAYSTNTGGSWSTPITVASTSKDEMYPQVSLSTGNYGFIFYEYHYTTTDRDIYYAYTTNGGTSWNTNNALASSGEDERFPDVRDFSPGSNSSVFTSFSNLSTNQVVIYKANYTSPTNWSFYSSPNSGDFNVSSDDISAILPKYTPTGVSGVGIAWVQLVGNDYDIYFDADWLNSGSQPPVPTLVSPTNGSTTSDQTPAFDWTNSTGATGYDLQVDNNSNFSSPE
;
A
#
# COMPACT_ATOMS: atom_id res chain seq x y z
N MET A 1 31.62 48.28 43.48
CA MET A 1 31.88 47.16 44.43
C MET A 1 30.64 46.26 44.35
N LYS A 2 30.76 44.98 43.92
CA LYS A 2 30.90 43.78 44.78
C LYS A 2 29.77 43.68 45.84
N GLN A 3 28.92 42.65 45.94
CA GLN A 3 28.82 41.28 45.34
C GLN A 3 27.35 41.01 44.92
N HIS A 4 27.00 40.22 43.88
CA HIS A 4 27.13 38.77 43.64
C HIS A 4 26.31 37.84 44.59
N LEU A 5 25.17 37.31 44.12
CA LEU A 5 24.87 35.86 43.91
C LEU A 5 23.39 35.63 43.49
N SER A 6 23.10 34.49 42.87
CA SER A 6 21.80 34.04 42.31
C SER A 6 21.63 32.53 42.59
N PRO A 7 20.62 31.80 42.03
CA PRO A 7 19.15 31.99 41.96
C PRO A 7 18.41 30.78 42.63
N VAL A 8 17.08 30.60 42.47
CA VAL A 8 16.37 29.30 42.26
C VAL A 8 14.82 29.43 42.13
N LYS A 9 14.33 29.12 40.91
CA LYS A 9 13.12 28.39 40.42
C LYS A 9 11.69 28.44 41.07
N TYR A 10 10.70 28.46 40.14
CA TYR A 10 9.36 27.81 40.12
C TYR A 10 8.21 28.40 41.01
N VAL A 11 6.91 28.40 40.64
CA VAL A 11 6.15 28.10 39.37
C VAL A 11 4.71 28.71 39.40
N ILE A 12 3.98 28.68 38.26
CA ILE A 12 2.59 29.14 38.00
C ILE A 12 2.30 30.65 37.94
N ILE A 13 1.98 31.15 36.74
CA ILE A 13 0.88 32.13 36.53
C ILE A 13 0.06 31.67 35.31
N SER A 14 -1.16 31.18 35.56
CA SER A 14 -2.24 31.20 34.58
C SER A 14 -3.06 32.46 34.85
N LEU A 15 -3.19 33.36 33.88
CA LEU A 15 -4.31 34.32 33.75
C LEU A 15 -4.13 35.21 32.53
N PHE A 16 -5.01 35.06 31.55
CA PHE A 16 -5.36 36.13 30.62
C PHE A 16 -6.87 36.09 30.39
N PHE A 17 -7.61 36.82 31.23
CA PHE A 17 -8.97 37.26 30.91
C PHE A 17 -9.13 38.72 31.29
N LEU A 18 -9.80 39.46 30.41
CA LEU A 18 -9.93 40.90 30.44
C LEU A 18 -10.83 41.34 31.61
N PHE A 19 -10.41 42.37 32.35
CA PHE A 19 -11.25 43.00 33.36
C PHE A 19 -11.85 44.29 32.80
N ILE A 20 -13.18 44.36 32.68
CA ILE A 20 -13.93 45.59 32.46
C ILE A 20 -14.74 45.88 33.73
N CYS A 21 -14.65 47.10 34.23
CA CYS A 21 -15.46 47.61 35.35
C CYS A 21 -16.96 47.66 34.96
N GLN A 22 -17.95 47.76 35.85
CA GLN A 22 -17.98 48.52 37.10
C GLN A 22 -19.20 48.10 37.94
N LEU A 23 -19.20 48.36 39.24
CA LEU A 23 -20.30 48.01 40.15
C LEU A 23 -21.60 48.78 39.84
N ASN A 24 -22.75 48.15 40.12
CA ASN A 24 -23.72 48.77 41.03
C ASN A 24 -24.47 47.71 41.86
N ALA A 25 -25.05 48.10 42.99
CA ALA A 25 -25.47 47.20 44.07
C ALA A 25 -26.99 46.94 44.15
N GLN A 26 -27.35 45.88 44.91
CA GLN A 26 -28.70 45.37 45.21
C GLN A 26 -29.31 44.59 44.01
N ASP A 27 -29.55 43.28 44.08
CA ASP A 27 -30.29 42.56 45.14
C ASP A 27 -29.78 41.13 45.42
N LYS A 28 -30.31 40.52 46.50
CA LYS A 28 -30.11 39.10 46.83
C LYS A 28 -31.21 38.24 46.19
N GLU A 29 -30.91 37.54 45.11
CA GLU A 29 -31.67 36.36 44.72
C GLU A 29 -30.75 35.32 44.06
N ILE A 30 -30.82 34.07 44.51
CA ILE A 30 -30.14 32.91 43.91
C ILE A 30 -31.22 32.03 43.32
N LEU A 31 -31.42 32.12 42.01
CA LEU A 31 -32.24 31.22 41.21
C LEU A 31 -31.53 30.96 39.85
N PRO A 32 -31.85 29.84 39.15
CA PRO A 32 -30.83 29.08 38.44
C PRO A 32 -30.44 29.66 37.08
N VAL A 33 -29.21 29.34 36.65
CA VAL A 33 -28.74 29.62 35.29
C VAL A 33 -29.57 28.79 34.31
N GLN A 34 -30.50 29.47 33.64
CA GLN A 34 -31.27 28.95 32.53
C GLN A 34 -30.36 28.72 31.31
N GLU A 35 -30.71 27.74 30.49
CA GLU A 35 -29.90 27.29 29.34
C GLU A 35 -29.49 28.44 28.42
N ILE A 36 -28.19 28.66 28.27
CA ILE A 36 -27.61 29.41 27.14
C ILE A 36 -26.99 28.37 26.21
N PHE A 37 -27.53 28.30 24.99
CA PHE A 37 -27.12 27.37 23.94
C PHE A 37 -25.60 27.39 23.70
N SER A 38 -24.94 26.27 24.00
CA SER A 38 -23.58 25.99 23.51
C SER A 38 -23.64 25.78 21.99
N PRO A 39 -22.92 26.58 21.17
CA PRO A 39 -22.85 26.31 19.75
C PRO A 39 -21.94 25.10 19.50
N THR A 40 -22.52 24.00 19.01
CA THR A 40 -21.82 22.76 18.69
C THR A 40 -20.91 22.93 17.45
N TYR A 41 -19.78 23.61 17.61
CA TYR A 41 -18.78 23.72 16.56
C TYR A 41 -18.02 22.40 16.39
N LYS A 42 -18.21 21.76 15.24
CA LYS A 42 -17.36 20.66 14.77
C LYS A 42 -15.93 21.20 14.55
N VAL A 43 -14.97 20.77 15.36
CA VAL A 43 -13.58 21.23 15.30
C VAL A 43 -12.75 20.44 14.25
N ASP A 44 -13.10 19.18 13.98
CA ASP A 44 -12.21 18.23 13.28
C ASP A 44 -12.02 18.40 11.76
N GLU A 45 -12.94 19.06 11.05
CA GLU A 45 -12.90 19.10 9.57
C GLU A 45 -12.34 20.43 9.03
N ILE A 46 -12.62 21.54 9.73
CA ILE A 46 -12.19 22.88 9.35
C ILE A 46 -10.68 23.06 9.57
N LEU A 47 -10.15 22.65 10.72
CA LEU A 47 -8.70 22.75 11.02
C LEU A 47 -7.83 21.91 10.08
N VAL A 48 -8.36 20.80 9.58
CA VAL A 48 -7.69 19.95 8.59
C VAL A 48 -7.73 20.63 7.22
N GLN A 49 -8.87 21.18 6.82
CA GLN A 49 -8.95 21.98 5.59
C GLN A 49 -8.05 23.22 5.65
N GLU A 50 -7.93 23.88 6.82
CA GLU A 50 -7.02 25.00 7.07
C GLU A 50 -5.55 24.56 7.01
N LEU A 51 -5.18 23.41 7.57
CA LEU A 51 -3.83 22.84 7.47
C LEU A 51 -3.47 22.48 6.02
N MET A 52 -4.38 21.81 5.31
CA MET A 52 -4.22 21.46 3.90
C MET A 52 -4.10 22.71 3.03
N ASN A 53 -4.89 23.76 3.31
CA ASN A 53 -4.79 25.04 2.62
C ASN A 53 -3.48 25.79 2.98
N ALA A 54 -3.02 25.72 4.24
CA ALA A 54 -1.77 26.32 4.68
C ALA A 54 -0.57 25.66 4.00
N ARG A 55 -0.52 24.32 3.93
CA ARG A 55 0.51 23.58 3.18
C ARG A 55 0.46 23.88 1.68
N LYS A 56 -0.73 23.83 1.05
CA LYS A 56 -0.94 24.22 -0.36
C LYS A 56 -0.56 25.66 -0.69
N THR A 57 -0.48 26.55 0.31
CA THR A 57 -0.06 27.96 0.15
C THR A 57 1.32 28.27 0.73
N GLY A 58 2.06 27.26 1.22
CA GLY A 58 3.39 27.41 1.81
C GLY A 58 3.43 28.19 3.13
N ASN A 59 2.30 28.35 3.82
CA ASN A 59 2.21 29.19 5.03
C ASN A 59 2.68 28.45 6.30
N LYS A 60 3.99 28.25 6.40
CA LYS A 60 4.66 27.56 7.52
C LYS A 60 4.37 28.13 8.91
N GLN A 61 3.98 29.41 9.02
CA GLN A 61 3.60 29.99 10.30
C GLN A 61 2.21 29.51 10.76
N ILE A 62 1.23 29.44 9.85
CA ILE A 62 -0.12 28.93 10.16
C ILE A 62 -0.06 27.42 10.42
N GLU A 63 0.67 26.67 9.59
CA GLU A 63 0.94 25.24 9.77
C GLU A 63 1.43 24.93 11.20
N LYS A 64 2.49 25.62 11.66
CA LYS A 64 3.03 25.46 13.01
C LYS A 64 2.05 25.83 14.13
N GLN A 65 1.17 26.81 13.91
CA GLN A 65 0.15 27.21 14.89
C GLN A 65 -1.03 26.24 14.96
N ILE A 66 -1.39 25.61 13.83
CA ILE A 66 -2.41 24.55 13.81
C ILE A 66 -1.86 23.29 14.49
N LEU A 67 -0.63 22.88 14.16
CA LEU A 67 0.04 21.75 14.82
C LEU A 67 0.06 21.90 16.35
N LEU A 68 0.35 23.09 16.87
CA LEU A 68 0.32 23.38 18.31
C LEU A 68 -1.06 23.24 18.98
N ARG A 69 -2.17 23.31 18.22
CA ARG A 69 -3.54 23.22 18.75
C ARG A 69 -4.10 21.80 18.77
N LEU A 70 -3.45 20.84 18.11
CA LEU A 70 -3.95 19.47 17.93
C LEU A 70 -3.61 18.51 19.08
N PHE A 71 -2.98 18.99 20.17
CA PHE A 71 -2.31 18.14 21.17
C PHE A 71 -3.00 17.97 22.55
N ASP A 72 -4.32 18.22 22.69
CA ASP A 72 -5.09 17.94 23.94
C ASP A 72 -6.46 17.22 23.66
N PHE A 73 -6.95 16.40 24.60
CA PHE A 73 -7.94 15.28 24.46
C PHE A 73 -9.44 15.66 24.77
N GLU A 74 -10.52 14.85 24.68
CA GLU A 74 -10.74 13.37 24.54
C GLU A 74 -12.06 12.97 23.76
N ILE A 75 -12.72 11.83 24.04
CA ILE A 75 -13.60 11.03 23.11
C ILE A 75 -14.83 10.35 23.80
N GLU A 76 -15.97 10.03 23.11
CA GLU A 76 -16.77 8.76 23.32
C GLU A 76 -17.81 8.33 22.21
N LYS A 77 -18.66 7.29 22.44
CA LYS A 77 -19.14 6.19 21.50
C LYS A 77 -20.67 5.81 21.56
N SER A 78 -21.33 4.87 20.80
CA SER A 78 -21.19 4.16 19.47
C SER A 78 -22.35 3.15 19.16
N SER A 79 -22.53 2.69 17.87
CA SER A 79 -23.10 1.36 17.42
C SER A 79 -24.64 1.05 17.43
N PRO A 80 -25.20 -0.05 16.79
CA PRO A 80 -24.72 -1.00 15.73
C PRO A 80 -25.67 -1.37 14.52
N LYS A 81 -25.09 -2.20 13.62
CA LYS A 81 -25.40 -2.93 12.34
C LYS A 81 -26.67 -3.82 12.12
N GLU A 82 -26.89 -4.16 10.83
CA GLU A 82 -27.41 -5.45 10.27
C GLU A 82 -26.62 -5.87 8.98
N ALA A 83 -26.81 -7.07 8.40
CA ALA A 83 -25.91 -7.68 7.39
C ALA A 83 -26.60 -8.37 6.16
N PRO A 84 -25.96 -8.44 4.96
CA PRO A 84 -26.44 -9.21 3.80
C PRO A 84 -25.53 -10.39 3.35
N SER A 85 -25.91 -11.05 2.24
CA SER A 85 -25.62 -12.45 1.87
C SER A 85 -24.46 -12.72 0.88
N ARG A 86 -23.88 -13.93 0.96
CA ARG A 86 -22.90 -14.52 0.00
C ARG A 86 -23.33 -14.42 -1.47
N GLN A 87 -22.37 -14.06 -2.33
CA GLN A 87 -22.36 -14.33 -3.78
C GLN A 87 -21.26 -15.38 -4.05
N ILE A 88 -21.49 -16.31 -5.00
CA ILE A 88 -20.49 -17.31 -5.40
C ILE A 88 -20.16 -17.10 -6.87
N THR A 89 -18.94 -16.64 -7.16
CA THR A 89 -18.41 -16.61 -8.53
C THR A 89 -17.34 -17.68 -8.64
N LYS A 90 -17.67 -18.80 -9.28
CA LYS A 90 -16.73 -19.88 -9.54
C LYS A 90 -15.76 -19.44 -10.65
N ILE A 91 -14.51 -19.15 -10.30
CA ILE A 91 -13.46 -18.81 -11.27
C ILE A 91 -13.03 -20.11 -11.96
N LEU A 92 -13.49 -20.36 -13.18
CA LEU A 92 -13.01 -21.46 -14.01
C LEU A 92 -12.46 -20.92 -15.34
N GLY A 93 -11.16 -21.12 -15.57
CA GLY A 93 -10.59 -21.18 -16.92
C GLY A 93 -10.14 -19.87 -17.56
N ILE A 94 -9.59 -18.91 -16.80
CA ILE A 94 -8.98 -17.70 -17.38
C ILE A 94 -7.45 -17.77 -17.34
N LYS A 95 -6.81 -18.10 -18.47
CA LYS A 95 -5.38 -17.88 -18.72
C LYS A 95 -5.17 -16.75 -19.73
N SER A 96 -5.38 -15.51 -19.31
CA SER A 96 -4.72 -14.36 -19.94
C SER A 96 -3.41 -14.11 -19.21
N ARG A 97 -2.36 -14.85 -19.61
CA ARG A 97 -0.98 -14.63 -19.14
C ARG A 97 -0.48 -13.28 -19.67
N TRP A 98 0.44 -12.65 -18.95
CA TRP A 98 1.32 -11.65 -19.53
C TRP A 98 2.50 -12.34 -20.26
N GLY A 99 3.65 -11.68 -20.37
CA GLY A 99 4.71 -12.02 -21.31
C GLY A 99 5.69 -13.05 -20.76
N SER A 100 6.98 -12.72 -20.90
CA SER A 100 8.05 -13.43 -20.20
C SER A 100 8.35 -12.72 -18.88
N ASP A 101 8.18 -13.46 -17.80
CA ASP A 101 8.43 -13.07 -16.42
C ASP A 101 9.86 -12.52 -16.29
N VAL A 102 10.02 -11.24 -15.92
CA VAL A 102 11.31 -10.55 -15.83
C VAL A 102 11.91 -10.78 -14.44
N PRO A 103 13.09 -11.40 -14.29
CA PRO A 103 13.74 -11.49 -12.99
C PRO A 103 14.15 -10.10 -12.50
N VAL A 104 13.68 -9.71 -11.30
CA VAL A 104 14.10 -8.48 -10.62
C VAL A 104 15.57 -8.55 -10.24
N ARG A 105 16.06 -9.76 -9.95
CA ARG A 105 17.47 -10.07 -9.86
C ARG A 105 17.73 -11.49 -10.36
N ASN A 106 18.96 -11.74 -10.81
CA ASN A 106 19.50 -13.08 -11.00
C ASN A 106 20.53 -13.29 -9.89
N SER A 107 20.22 -14.12 -8.90
CA SER A 107 21.12 -14.44 -7.79
C SER A 107 21.23 -15.96 -7.61
N ILE A 108 21.87 -16.40 -6.52
CA ILE A 108 21.90 -17.81 -6.05
C ILE A 108 21.48 -17.90 -4.57
N ALA A 109 20.89 -16.82 -4.08
CA ALA A 109 20.44 -16.61 -2.72
C ALA A 109 18.95 -16.32 -2.81
N ASN A 110 18.21 -16.87 -1.86
CA ASN A 110 16.77 -16.79 -1.88
C ASN A 110 16.34 -15.35 -1.58
N GLU A 111 15.23 -14.94 -2.17
CA GLU A 111 14.72 -13.58 -2.19
C GLU A 111 13.24 -13.59 -1.83
N LYS A 112 12.81 -12.66 -0.98
CA LYS A 112 11.44 -12.66 -0.46
C LYS A 112 10.92 -11.28 -0.05
N SER A 113 9.66 -11.24 0.33
CA SER A 113 8.94 -10.07 0.85
C SER A 113 9.12 -8.79 0.01
N PRO A 114 8.77 -8.84 -1.29
CA PRO A 114 8.90 -7.70 -2.19
C PRO A 114 8.02 -6.52 -1.74
N ALA A 115 8.53 -5.31 -1.96
CA ALA A 115 7.77 -4.07 -1.89
C ALA A 115 8.13 -3.20 -3.09
N ILE A 116 7.13 -2.73 -3.84
CA ILE A 116 7.30 -2.06 -5.14
C ILE A 116 6.87 -0.60 -5.10
N LEU A 117 7.51 0.23 -5.93
CA LEU A 117 7.21 1.65 -6.12
C LEU A 117 7.67 2.14 -7.50
N SER A 118 6.99 3.14 -8.05
CA SER A 118 7.56 4.06 -9.05
C SER A 118 7.46 5.49 -8.54
N LEU A 119 8.41 6.35 -8.91
CA LEU A 119 8.40 7.76 -8.51
C LEU A 119 7.32 8.53 -9.29
N ALA A 120 6.58 9.40 -8.60
CA ALA A 120 5.74 10.41 -9.23
C ALA A 120 6.57 11.38 -10.08
N GLY A 121 5.94 12.02 -11.06
CA GLY A 121 6.58 13.03 -11.92
C GLY A 121 7.39 12.46 -13.10
N GLU A 122 7.76 11.18 -13.10
CA GLU A 122 8.49 10.56 -14.21
C GLU A 122 7.57 10.20 -15.40
N THR A 123 7.26 11.18 -16.25
CA THR A 123 6.26 11.02 -17.33
C THR A 123 6.70 10.14 -18.49
N ASN A 124 8.00 10.11 -18.82
CA ASN A 124 8.49 9.53 -20.08
C ASN A 124 9.16 8.16 -19.90
N THR A 125 9.80 7.92 -18.75
CA THR A 125 10.47 6.65 -18.40
C THR A 125 10.38 6.40 -16.89
N PRO A 126 9.18 6.15 -16.32
CA PRO A 126 8.99 5.86 -14.91
C PRO A 126 9.84 4.65 -14.47
N LYS A 127 10.81 4.93 -13.61
CA LYS A 127 11.69 3.96 -12.98
C LYS A 127 10.89 3.16 -11.96
N ILE A 128 11.17 1.87 -11.89
CA ILE A 128 10.53 0.96 -10.94
C ILE A 128 11.57 0.52 -9.93
N TYR A 129 11.23 0.63 -8.65
CA TYR A 129 12.06 0.22 -7.53
C TYR A 129 11.39 -0.96 -6.84
N VAL A 130 12.17 -2.00 -6.56
CA VAL A 130 11.74 -3.15 -5.76
C VAL A 130 12.70 -3.26 -4.59
N ALA A 131 12.16 -3.17 -3.37
CA ALA A 131 12.87 -3.50 -2.14
C ALA A 131 12.52 -4.93 -1.73
N SER A 132 13.51 -5.74 -1.36
CA SER A 132 13.34 -7.15 -0.98
C SER A 132 14.36 -7.61 0.05
N GLU A 133 14.07 -8.73 0.70
CA GLU A 133 15.05 -9.46 1.51
C GLU A 133 15.91 -10.36 0.60
N GLU A 134 17.23 -10.37 0.82
CA GLU A 134 18.15 -11.41 0.36
C GLU A 134 18.53 -12.27 1.57
N TRP A 135 18.24 -13.57 1.51
CA TRP A 135 18.55 -14.54 2.56
C TRP A 135 19.25 -15.78 1.97
N SER A 136 20.40 -16.16 2.54
CA SER A 136 21.26 -17.24 2.00
C SER A 136 20.80 -18.66 2.34
N GLY A 137 19.65 -18.80 2.99
CA GLY A 137 19.20 -20.04 3.63
C GLY A 137 20.11 -20.57 4.76
N THR A 138 21.25 -19.91 5.04
CA THR A 138 22.35 -20.46 5.85
C THR A 138 23.00 -19.45 6.78
N SER A 139 22.21 -18.84 7.67
CA SER A 139 22.67 -18.07 8.86
C SER A 139 23.56 -16.83 8.62
N THR A 140 23.82 -16.43 7.38
CA THR A 140 24.39 -15.10 7.11
C THR A 140 23.36 -14.03 7.48
N LEU A 141 23.82 -12.84 7.85
CA LEU A 141 22.95 -11.69 8.07
C LEU A 141 22.10 -11.42 6.82
N ASP A 142 20.79 -11.58 6.93
CA ASP A 142 19.83 -11.26 5.87
C ASP A 142 19.87 -9.74 5.60
N LYS A 143 19.77 -9.36 4.33
CA LYS A 143 19.98 -7.96 3.88
C LYS A 143 18.76 -7.44 3.15
N ILE A 144 18.59 -6.12 3.11
CA ILE A 144 17.62 -5.50 2.20
C ILE A 144 18.32 -5.06 0.92
N ILE A 145 17.78 -5.49 -0.21
CA ILE A 145 18.22 -5.13 -1.56
C ILE A 145 17.20 -4.16 -2.14
N VAL A 146 17.68 -3.08 -2.76
CA VAL A 146 16.84 -2.17 -3.56
C VAL A 146 17.30 -2.29 -5.00
N ALA A 147 16.54 -3.01 -5.83
CA ALA A 147 16.72 -3.11 -7.27
C ALA A 147 15.98 -1.98 -7.99
N ARG A 148 16.44 -1.62 -9.20
CA ARG A 148 15.81 -0.58 -10.02
C ARG A 148 15.83 -0.93 -11.50
N SER A 149 14.70 -0.78 -12.14
CA SER A 149 14.57 -0.71 -13.60
C SER A 149 14.48 0.75 -14.06
N THR A 150 15.10 1.05 -15.20
CA THR A 150 14.98 2.35 -15.91
C THR A 150 14.24 2.26 -17.24
N ASP A 151 13.66 1.09 -17.56
CA ASP A 151 13.01 0.76 -18.83
C ASP A 151 11.59 0.21 -18.60
N HIS A 152 10.86 0.82 -17.67
CA HIS A 152 9.49 0.47 -17.27
C HIS A 152 9.34 -0.95 -16.70
N GLY A 153 10.42 -1.61 -16.26
CA GLY A 153 10.41 -2.97 -15.73
C GLY A 153 10.79 -4.05 -16.75
N ALA A 154 11.21 -3.69 -17.95
CA ALA A 154 11.67 -4.66 -18.96
C ALA A 154 12.99 -5.34 -18.55
N THR A 155 13.88 -4.63 -17.85
CA THR A 155 15.07 -5.19 -17.20
C THR A 155 15.39 -4.49 -15.88
N PHE A 156 15.91 -5.25 -14.91
CA PHE A 156 16.46 -4.75 -13.64
C PHE A 156 17.99 -4.93 -13.52
N ASN A 157 18.57 -5.84 -14.32
CA ASN A 157 19.99 -6.19 -14.30
C ASN A 157 20.92 -5.12 -14.95
N ASN A 158 20.35 -4.08 -15.56
CA ASN A 158 21.08 -2.97 -16.14
C ASN A 158 21.55 -1.93 -15.11
N THR A 159 21.15 -2.06 -13.83
CA THR A 159 21.65 -1.21 -12.73
C THR A 159 22.20 -2.05 -11.59
N THR A 160 23.24 -1.55 -10.92
CA THR A 160 23.70 -2.14 -9.66
C THR A 160 22.67 -1.83 -8.56
N PRO A 161 22.14 -2.84 -7.84
CA PRO A 161 21.21 -2.60 -6.75
C PRO A 161 21.90 -1.93 -5.57
N TYR A 162 21.15 -1.18 -4.77
CA TYR A 162 21.65 -0.67 -3.49
C TYR A 162 21.43 -1.73 -2.40
N THR A 163 22.50 -2.15 -1.72
CA THR A 163 22.43 -3.09 -0.61
C THR A 163 22.44 -2.34 0.71
N ILE A 164 21.36 -2.46 1.48
CA ILE A 164 21.32 -2.10 2.89
C ILE A 164 21.85 -3.31 3.67
N ASN A 165 23.07 -3.20 4.17
CA ASN A 165 23.77 -4.24 4.93
C ASN A 165 24.27 -3.65 6.23
N LEU A 166 23.71 -4.08 7.36
CA LEU A 166 24.10 -3.66 8.70
C LEU A 166 24.78 -4.84 9.44
N ASP A 167 25.09 -4.67 10.72
CA ASP A 167 25.74 -5.70 11.55
C ASP A 167 24.78 -6.79 12.07
N ARG A 168 23.48 -6.69 11.71
CA ARG A 168 22.40 -7.61 12.11
C ARG A 168 21.51 -7.99 10.94
N PRO A 169 20.77 -9.11 11.02
CA PRO A 169 19.79 -9.48 10.01
C PRO A 169 18.72 -8.40 9.87
N LEU A 170 18.26 -8.18 8.65
CA LEU A 170 17.22 -7.23 8.29
C LEU A 170 16.05 -7.95 7.62
N SER A 171 14.82 -7.55 7.91
CA SER A 171 13.64 -8.16 7.26
C SER A 171 12.46 -7.21 7.07
N LEU A 172 11.46 -7.68 6.33
CA LEU A 172 10.14 -7.06 6.13
C LEU A 172 10.22 -5.63 5.57
N PRO A 173 10.91 -5.41 4.44
CA PRO A 173 11.04 -4.08 3.86
C PRO A 173 9.69 -3.54 3.37
N LYS A 174 9.48 -2.24 3.52
CA LYS A 174 8.40 -1.48 2.86
C LYS A 174 8.98 -0.18 2.32
N ILE A 175 8.57 0.20 1.11
CA ILE A 175 9.17 1.31 0.34
C ILE A 175 8.14 2.42 0.08
N THR A 176 8.56 3.68 0.20
CA THR A 176 7.78 4.86 -0.20
C THR A 176 8.64 5.89 -0.93
N GLN A 177 8.00 6.82 -1.64
CA GLN A 177 8.68 7.99 -2.21
C GLN A 177 8.90 9.04 -1.12
N VAL A 178 10.10 9.62 -1.09
CA VAL A 178 10.46 10.69 -0.16
C VAL A 178 10.59 12.02 -0.90
N THR A 179 11.31 12.03 -2.02
CA THR A 179 11.44 13.20 -2.92
C THR A 179 11.39 12.77 -4.40
N ASP A 180 11.41 13.71 -5.34
CA ASP A 180 11.56 13.44 -6.79
C ASP A 180 12.77 12.56 -7.13
N SER A 181 13.77 12.51 -6.24
CA SER A 181 15.03 11.79 -6.47
C SER A 181 15.41 10.84 -5.34
N GLN A 182 14.48 10.50 -4.44
CA GLN A 182 14.76 9.63 -3.29
C GLN A 182 13.60 8.68 -2.95
N VAL A 183 13.95 7.41 -2.73
CA VAL A 183 13.08 6.41 -2.13
C VAL A 183 13.49 6.18 -0.67
N GLY A 184 12.52 5.84 0.18
CA GLY A 184 12.73 5.51 1.58
C GLY A 184 12.28 4.09 1.84
N VAL A 185 13.12 3.30 2.50
CA VAL A 185 12.83 1.90 2.87
C VAL A 185 12.82 1.79 4.38
N VAL A 186 11.69 1.41 4.96
CA VAL A 186 11.57 0.99 6.36
C VAL A 186 11.69 -0.52 6.47
N TYR A 187 12.32 -1.03 7.52
CA TYR A 187 12.54 -2.47 7.73
C TYR A 187 12.76 -2.77 9.22
N VAL A 188 12.65 -4.06 9.57
CA VAL A 188 13.01 -4.59 10.89
C VAL A 188 14.51 -4.82 10.96
N TYR A 189 15.12 -4.43 12.07
CA TYR A 189 16.51 -4.71 12.42
C TYR A 189 16.55 -5.64 13.63
N HIS A 190 17.13 -6.83 13.48
CA HIS A 190 17.09 -7.88 14.51
C HIS A 190 18.26 -7.72 15.50
N PHE A 191 18.15 -6.79 16.44
CA PHE A 191 19.17 -6.56 17.48
C PHE A 191 19.43 -7.83 18.31
N SER A 192 18.36 -8.54 18.70
CA SER A 192 18.41 -9.89 19.29
C SER A 192 17.17 -10.71 18.92
N SER A 193 17.07 -11.95 19.42
CA SER A 193 15.88 -12.80 19.24
C SER A 193 14.62 -12.32 19.98
N SER A 194 14.76 -11.35 20.90
CA SER A 194 13.66 -10.80 21.72
C SER A 194 13.65 -9.27 21.74
N ASP A 195 14.39 -8.64 20.84
CA ASP A 195 14.57 -7.21 20.75
C ASP A 195 14.79 -6.88 19.28
N LYS A 196 13.78 -6.31 18.65
CA LYS A 196 13.77 -5.96 17.22
C LYS A 196 13.44 -4.49 17.14
N ASP A 197 14.19 -3.77 16.32
CA ASP A 197 14.03 -2.33 16.13
C ASP A 197 13.44 -2.04 14.74
N VAL A 198 12.98 -0.81 14.53
CA VAL A 198 12.58 -0.33 13.20
C VAL A 198 13.54 0.77 12.74
N TYR A 199 14.13 0.54 11.56
CA TYR A 199 15.07 1.44 10.92
C TYR A 199 14.55 1.88 9.55
N PHE A 200 15.03 3.03 9.10
CA PHE A 200 14.71 3.63 7.83
C PHE A 200 15.99 4.00 7.09
N THR A 201 16.12 3.58 5.83
CA THR A 201 17.18 4.06 4.93
C THR A 201 16.58 4.81 3.77
N LYS A 202 16.97 6.08 3.60
CA LYS A 202 16.70 6.86 2.40
C LYS A 202 17.78 6.62 1.37
N VAL A 203 17.42 6.23 0.15
CA VAL A 203 18.34 5.91 -0.96
C VAL A 203 18.08 6.88 -2.11
N ASN A 204 19.14 7.36 -2.76
CA ASN A 204 19.00 8.19 -3.95
C ASN A 204 18.44 7.39 -5.14
N SER A 205 17.77 8.07 -6.07
CA SER A 205 17.15 7.48 -7.26
C SER A 205 18.15 6.82 -8.22
N THR A 206 19.44 7.05 -8.03
CA THR A 206 20.53 6.43 -8.79
C THR A 206 21.09 5.16 -8.14
N LEU A 207 20.64 4.79 -6.93
CA LEU A 207 21.13 3.67 -6.13
C LEU A 207 22.63 3.74 -5.76
N THR A 208 23.21 4.93 -5.68
CA THR A 208 24.65 5.13 -5.41
C THR A 208 24.98 5.55 -3.98
N SER A 209 24.00 6.05 -3.22
CA SER A 209 24.18 6.42 -1.81
C SER A 209 22.86 6.39 -1.05
N GLY A 210 22.92 6.13 0.25
CA GLY A 210 21.80 6.30 1.16
C GLY A 210 22.21 6.80 2.54
N SER A 211 21.22 7.20 3.34
CA SER A 211 21.36 7.68 4.71
C SER A 211 20.45 6.88 5.65
N LEU A 212 21.02 6.41 6.76
CA LEU A 212 20.34 5.62 7.79
C LEU A 212 19.75 6.51 8.88
N THR A 213 18.51 6.24 9.27
CA THR A 213 17.80 6.85 10.40
C THR A 213 17.16 5.76 11.25
N MET A 214 17.22 5.89 12.59
CA MET A 214 16.46 5.04 13.50
C MET A 214 15.01 5.56 13.60
N VAL A 215 14.02 4.68 13.47
CA VAL A 215 12.60 5.05 13.66
C VAL A 215 12.18 4.79 15.10
N ASP A 216 12.48 3.59 15.61
CA ASP A 216 12.30 3.23 17.01
C ASP A 216 13.35 2.19 17.43
N ASN A 217 13.86 2.35 18.65
CA ASN A 217 14.84 1.47 19.29
C ASN A 217 14.63 1.37 20.81
N SER A 218 13.35 1.33 21.24
CA SER A 218 12.98 1.40 22.67
C SER A 218 13.37 0.18 23.51
N GLY A 219 14.03 -0.85 22.95
CA GLY A 219 14.36 -2.10 23.64
C GLY A 219 13.16 -3.01 23.86
N TYR A 220 12.10 -2.83 23.06
CA TYR A 220 10.94 -3.72 22.99
C TYR A 220 11.00 -4.50 21.68
N ASP A 221 10.31 -5.64 21.58
CA ASP A 221 10.20 -6.34 20.30
C ASP A 221 9.27 -5.56 19.36
N ILE A 222 9.84 -4.85 18.40
CA ILE A 222 9.14 -3.99 17.44
C ILE A 222 9.21 -4.59 16.04
N GLU A 223 8.05 -4.86 15.43
CA GLU A 223 8.01 -5.52 14.12
C GLU A 223 6.77 -5.20 13.25
N ARG A 224 6.82 -5.75 12.02
CA ARG A 224 5.89 -5.49 10.89
C ARG A 224 5.71 -3.99 10.62
N PRO A 225 6.79 -3.26 10.35
CA PRO A 225 6.68 -1.86 9.98
C PRO A 225 5.97 -1.71 8.64
N ASN A 226 5.20 -0.63 8.50
CA ASN A 226 4.68 -0.19 7.22
C ASN A 226 4.81 1.34 7.08
N ILE A 227 4.96 1.83 5.86
CA ILE A 227 5.26 3.23 5.56
C ILE A 227 4.43 3.74 4.38
N THR A 228 3.97 4.98 4.50
CA THR A 228 3.42 5.75 3.37
C THR A 228 3.89 7.21 3.45
N SER A 229 3.62 8.00 2.43
CA SER A 229 3.90 9.44 2.40
C SER A 229 2.77 10.21 1.71
N ASP A 230 2.68 11.51 1.99
CA ASP A 230 1.75 12.41 1.29
C ASP A 230 2.35 13.08 0.04
N TYR A 231 3.47 12.52 -0.46
CA TYR A 231 4.25 13.05 -1.59
C TYR A 231 3.40 13.35 -2.84
N GLN A 232 2.41 12.50 -3.15
CA GLN A 232 1.53 12.68 -4.31
C GLN A 232 0.69 13.97 -4.27
N GLU A 233 0.49 14.53 -3.06
CA GLU A 233 -0.24 15.78 -2.83
C GLU A 233 0.69 16.94 -2.44
N PHE A 234 1.87 16.66 -1.87
CA PHE A 234 2.83 17.63 -1.34
C PHE A 234 4.28 17.30 -1.73
N PRO A 235 4.65 17.33 -3.03
CA PRO A 235 5.97 16.90 -3.48
C PRO A 235 7.13 17.77 -2.95
N ASP A 236 6.88 19.06 -2.67
CA ASP A 236 7.88 19.99 -2.14
C ASP A 236 8.05 19.93 -0.61
N ASP A 237 7.19 19.21 0.11
CA ASP A 237 7.03 19.28 1.58
C ASP A 237 6.44 17.98 2.15
N ALA A 238 6.89 16.83 1.65
CA ALA A 238 6.27 15.54 1.94
C ALA A 238 6.56 15.05 3.37
N TYR A 239 5.53 14.54 4.03
CA TYR A 239 5.64 13.87 5.32
C TYR A 239 5.70 12.36 5.14
N LEU A 240 6.44 11.68 6.03
CA LEU A 240 6.52 10.21 6.07
C LEU A 240 5.78 9.68 7.31
N TYR A 241 4.97 8.65 7.08
CA TYR A 241 4.06 8.08 8.06
C TYR A 241 4.44 6.61 8.27
N VAL A 242 4.95 6.25 9.44
CA VAL A 242 5.36 4.87 9.77
C VAL A 242 4.50 4.31 10.90
N ILE A 243 4.10 3.05 10.78
CA ILE A 243 3.43 2.27 11.84
C ILE A 243 4.13 0.93 12.08
N TYR A 244 3.93 0.33 13.25
CA TYR A 244 4.50 -0.96 13.66
C TYR A 244 3.79 -1.50 14.91
N TYR A 245 4.00 -2.78 15.23
CA TYR A 245 3.69 -3.33 16.55
C TYR A 245 4.81 -3.05 17.55
N GLU A 246 4.46 -2.73 18.79
CA GLU A 246 5.34 -2.83 19.97
C GLU A 246 4.82 -4.01 20.81
N ILE A 247 5.63 -5.07 20.95
CA ILE A 247 5.25 -6.31 21.64
C ILE A 247 5.78 -6.31 23.07
N LEU A 248 4.85 -6.53 24.00
CA LEU A 248 5.03 -6.50 25.46
C LEU A 248 4.59 -7.86 26.02
N GLY A 249 5.43 -8.88 25.82
CA GLY A 249 5.15 -10.26 26.22
C GLY A 249 3.98 -10.86 25.44
N ALA A 250 2.84 -11.10 26.12
CA ALA A 250 1.63 -11.65 25.50
C ALA A 250 0.68 -10.57 24.93
N THR A 251 0.99 -9.29 25.12
CA THR A 251 0.21 -8.14 24.64
C THR A 251 0.99 -7.32 23.63
N ALA A 252 0.30 -6.63 22.74
CA ALA A 252 0.89 -5.71 21.78
C ALA A 252 0.15 -4.38 21.73
N ASN A 253 0.87 -3.36 21.27
CA ASN A 253 0.37 -2.03 20.94
C ASN A 253 0.63 -1.77 19.45
N LEU A 254 -0.25 -1.01 18.78
CA LEU A 254 0.00 -0.45 17.45
C LEU A 254 0.49 0.98 17.63
N LYS A 255 1.66 1.29 17.07
CA LYS A 255 2.32 2.60 17.18
C LYS A 255 2.38 3.33 15.85
N PHE A 256 2.62 4.63 15.94
CA PHE A 256 2.80 5.55 14.83
C PHE A 256 3.97 6.51 15.08
N ARG A 257 4.69 6.84 13.99
CA ARG A 257 5.78 7.82 13.93
C ARG A 257 5.60 8.70 12.69
N LEU A 258 5.82 10.00 12.85
CA LEU A 258 5.79 11.01 11.79
C LEU A 258 7.20 11.56 11.54
N SER A 259 7.60 11.69 10.28
CA SER A 259 8.71 12.56 9.87
C SER A 259 8.19 13.72 9.01
N THR A 260 8.79 14.89 9.20
CA THR A 260 8.51 16.14 8.47
C THR A 260 9.76 16.73 7.83
N ASP A 261 10.83 15.92 7.74
CA ASP A 261 12.18 16.30 7.33
C ASP A 261 12.84 15.21 6.46
N ASP A 262 12.06 14.68 5.51
CA ASP A 262 12.48 13.63 4.57
C ASP A 262 13.05 12.37 5.24
N GLY A 263 12.55 12.01 6.43
CA GLY A 263 13.01 10.86 7.21
C GLY A 263 14.38 11.06 7.88
N ALA A 264 14.82 12.30 8.10
CA ALA A 264 16.02 12.57 8.91
C ALA A 264 15.74 12.42 10.42
N PHE A 265 14.51 12.67 10.86
CA PHE A 265 14.04 12.43 12.22
C PHE A 265 12.59 11.90 12.22
N PHE A 266 12.27 11.06 13.20
CA PHE A 266 10.92 10.57 13.46
C PHE A 266 10.44 11.01 14.85
N SER A 267 9.18 11.44 14.94
CA SER A 267 8.52 11.92 16.15
C SER A 267 8.62 10.93 17.32
N ALA A 268 8.24 11.37 18.54
CA ALA A 268 7.91 10.42 19.60
C ALA A 268 6.79 9.46 19.15
N PRO A 269 6.71 8.22 19.69
CA PRO A 269 5.72 7.23 19.29
C PRO A 269 4.32 7.60 19.80
N VAL A 270 3.35 7.68 18.89
CA VAL A 270 1.92 7.80 19.22
C VAL A 270 1.31 6.39 19.26
N THR A 271 0.43 6.10 20.22
CA THR A 271 -0.25 4.80 20.30
C THR A 271 -1.61 4.90 19.62
N ILE A 272 -1.83 4.11 18.56
CA ILE A 272 -3.11 4.01 17.83
C ILE A 272 -4.06 3.05 18.54
N ALA A 273 -3.53 1.91 18.99
CA ALA A 273 -4.27 0.88 19.72
C ALA A 273 -3.36 0.23 20.76
N SER A 274 -3.92 -0.19 21.89
CA SER A 274 -3.14 -0.67 23.03
C SER A 274 -3.66 -1.95 23.65
N ASN A 275 -2.77 -2.74 24.25
CA ASN A 275 -3.07 -3.86 25.14
C ASN A 275 -3.99 -4.93 24.53
N PHE A 276 -3.91 -5.16 23.21
CA PHE A 276 -4.56 -6.31 22.59
C PHE A 276 -3.64 -7.54 22.69
N THR A 277 -4.22 -8.73 22.66
CA THR A 277 -3.44 -9.98 22.64
C THR A 277 -2.61 -10.02 21.36
N VAL A 278 -1.36 -10.46 21.49
CA VAL A 278 -0.45 -10.72 20.37
C VAL A 278 -1.12 -11.63 19.32
N PRO A 279 -1.25 -11.20 18.05
CA PRO A 279 -1.74 -12.05 16.95
C PRO A 279 -0.88 -13.28 16.71
N ASN A 280 -1.47 -14.34 16.15
CA ASN A 280 -0.69 -15.43 15.57
C ASN A 280 -0.07 -14.98 14.24
N ASN A 281 -0.81 -14.19 13.44
CA ASN A 281 -0.42 -13.72 12.11
C ASN A 281 -0.37 -12.18 12.06
N PHE A 282 0.83 -11.64 12.27
CA PHE A 282 1.07 -10.21 12.33
C PHE A 282 1.19 -9.57 10.94
N SER A 283 0.37 -8.58 10.65
CA SER A 283 0.58 -7.63 9.55
C SER A 283 0.02 -6.25 9.91
N THR A 284 0.61 -5.20 9.34
CA THR A 284 0.10 -3.83 9.39
C THR A 284 0.12 -3.22 7.99
N SER A 285 -0.80 -2.31 7.73
CA SER A 285 -0.89 -1.55 6.48
C SER A 285 -1.37 -0.12 6.75
N ILE A 286 -0.86 0.83 5.98
CA ILE A 286 -1.18 2.26 6.11
C ILE A 286 -1.35 2.92 4.74
N ALA A 287 -2.39 3.71 4.58
CA ALA A 287 -2.67 4.50 3.40
C ALA A 287 -2.88 5.97 3.75
N TYR A 288 -2.50 6.86 2.82
CA TYR A 288 -2.75 8.29 2.86
C TYR A 288 -3.47 8.73 1.58
N LYS A 289 -4.50 9.59 1.69
CA LYS A 289 -5.12 10.31 0.56
C LYS A 289 -5.98 11.47 1.07
N ASP A 290 -6.02 12.59 0.36
CA ASP A 290 -6.91 13.74 0.59
C ASP A 290 -6.88 14.24 2.05
N GLY A 291 -5.71 14.26 2.69
CA GLY A 291 -5.52 14.65 4.10
C GLY A 291 -5.88 13.58 5.14
N ARG A 292 -6.33 12.40 4.71
CA ARG A 292 -6.75 11.29 5.56
C ARG A 292 -5.67 10.20 5.63
N LEU A 293 -5.39 9.72 6.85
CA LEU A 293 -4.69 8.46 7.07
C LEU A 293 -5.67 7.37 7.49
N ILE A 294 -5.47 6.14 7.00
CA ILE A 294 -6.10 4.94 7.54
C ILE A 294 -5.03 3.87 7.75
N VAL A 295 -5.13 3.16 8.87
CA VAL A 295 -4.37 1.94 9.14
C VAL A 295 -5.29 0.73 9.16
N ALA A 296 -4.77 -0.42 8.75
CA ALA A 296 -5.38 -1.73 8.98
C ALA A 296 -4.36 -2.67 9.61
N TYR A 297 -4.79 -3.49 10.57
CA TYR A 297 -3.89 -4.33 11.36
C TYR A 297 -4.61 -5.54 11.94
N THR A 298 -3.89 -6.64 12.11
CA THR A 298 -4.38 -7.81 12.83
C THR A 298 -4.41 -7.54 14.34
N ALA A 299 -5.47 -7.95 15.03
CA ALA A 299 -5.54 -7.86 16.49
C ALA A 299 -6.26 -9.08 17.05
N ARG A 300 -5.67 -9.81 18.00
CA ARG A 300 -6.26 -11.05 18.49
C ARG A 300 -7.35 -10.81 19.52
N GLY A 301 -8.52 -11.37 19.26
CA GLY A 301 -9.69 -11.38 20.13
C GLY A 301 -9.69 -12.60 21.05
N SER A 302 -10.89 -13.10 21.36
CA SER A 302 -11.09 -14.26 22.25
C SER A 302 -10.93 -15.60 21.51
N GLY A 303 -9.75 -15.84 20.93
CA GLY A 303 -9.37 -17.12 20.32
C GLY A 303 -9.07 -17.09 18.82
N SER A 304 -9.39 -16.00 18.13
CA SER A 304 -9.10 -15.74 16.72
C SER A 304 -8.37 -14.41 16.52
N ASP A 305 -7.61 -14.32 15.44
CA ASP A 305 -7.05 -13.08 14.89
C ASP A 305 -8.16 -12.32 14.14
N ASP A 306 -8.42 -11.06 14.52
CA ASP A 306 -9.43 -10.18 13.91
C ASP A 306 -8.78 -9.09 13.06
N ILE A 307 -9.49 -8.50 12.09
CA ILE A 307 -9.05 -7.28 11.39
C ILE A 307 -9.61 -6.03 12.04
N LYS A 308 -8.72 -5.09 12.41
CA LYS A 308 -9.09 -3.79 12.95
C LYS A 308 -8.50 -2.65 12.12
N THR A 309 -9.14 -1.49 12.22
CA THR A 309 -8.74 -0.26 11.53
C THR A 309 -8.89 0.94 12.45
N ALA A 310 -8.08 1.96 12.20
CA ALA A 310 -8.25 3.29 12.76
C ALA A 310 -7.89 4.32 11.68
N TYR A 311 -8.40 5.54 11.82
CA TYR A 311 -8.11 6.64 10.92
C TYR A 311 -7.61 7.86 11.68
N SER A 312 -6.90 8.74 10.98
CA SER A 312 -6.55 10.08 11.44
C SER A 312 -6.89 11.10 10.36
N THR A 313 -7.47 12.23 10.78
CA THR A 313 -7.72 13.39 9.93
C THR A 313 -6.65 14.47 10.08
N ASN A 314 -5.78 14.37 11.10
CA ASN A 314 -4.85 15.43 11.51
C ASN A 314 -3.38 14.96 11.40
N THR A 315 -3.03 14.34 10.26
CA THR A 315 -1.67 13.87 9.95
C THR A 315 -1.07 12.92 11.01
N GLY A 316 -1.93 12.16 11.70
CA GLY A 316 -1.53 11.16 12.71
C GLY A 316 -1.36 11.70 14.13
N GLY A 317 -1.68 12.97 14.38
CA GLY A 317 -1.63 13.59 15.71
C GLY A 317 -2.61 12.96 16.72
N SER A 318 -3.80 12.58 16.25
CA SER A 318 -4.74 11.73 16.98
C SER A 318 -5.41 10.73 16.04
N TRP A 319 -5.98 9.68 16.63
CA TRP A 319 -6.57 8.55 15.90
C TRP A 319 -7.98 8.24 16.43
N SER A 320 -8.87 7.81 15.55
CA SER A 320 -10.17 7.27 15.92
C SER A 320 -10.02 6.08 16.86
N THR A 321 -10.97 5.87 17.78
CA THR A 321 -11.03 4.60 18.51
C THR A 321 -11.09 3.42 17.52
N PRO A 322 -10.30 2.35 17.70
CA PRO A 322 -10.26 1.24 16.74
C PRO A 322 -11.63 0.65 16.41
N ILE A 323 -11.86 0.44 15.13
CA ILE A 323 -13.07 -0.12 14.52
C ILE A 323 -12.76 -1.55 14.09
N THR A 324 -13.63 -2.50 14.45
CA THR A 324 -13.55 -3.89 13.95
C THR A 324 -14.10 -3.98 12.53
N VAL A 325 -13.29 -4.50 11.61
CA VAL A 325 -13.63 -4.71 10.20
C VAL A 325 -14.13 -6.14 9.99
N ALA A 326 -13.35 -7.12 10.46
CA ALA A 326 -13.70 -8.53 10.51
C ALA A 326 -13.41 -9.06 11.91
N SER A 327 -14.26 -9.98 12.39
CA SER A 327 -14.06 -10.70 13.65
C SER A 327 -15.01 -11.90 13.68
N THR A 328 -14.60 -13.02 13.07
CA THR A 328 -15.38 -14.27 13.15
C THR A 328 -14.74 -15.28 14.09
N SER A 329 -15.18 -16.54 14.03
CA SER A 329 -14.52 -17.66 14.72
C SER A 329 -13.35 -18.26 13.92
N LYS A 330 -12.99 -17.66 12.78
CA LYS A 330 -11.81 -17.97 11.98
C LYS A 330 -10.76 -16.89 12.20
N ASP A 331 -9.50 -17.21 11.91
CA ASP A 331 -8.46 -16.20 11.88
C ASP A 331 -8.61 -15.39 10.58
N GLU A 332 -8.72 -14.07 10.70
CA GLU A 332 -8.62 -13.12 9.59
C GLU A 332 -7.28 -12.38 9.68
N MET A 333 -6.53 -12.34 8.57
CA MET A 333 -5.10 -11.99 8.60
C MET A 333 -4.61 -11.27 7.34
N TYR A 334 -3.35 -10.81 7.38
CA TYR A 334 -2.66 -10.07 6.30
C TYR A 334 -3.46 -8.90 5.70
N PRO A 335 -4.04 -7.98 6.51
CA PRO A 335 -4.79 -6.85 5.97
C PRO A 335 -3.89 -5.91 5.17
N GLN A 336 -4.36 -5.49 3.99
CA GLN A 336 -3.81 -4.36 3.23
C GLN A 336 -4.87 -3.28 2.99
N VAL A 337 -4.49 -2.01 3.14
CA VAL A 337 -5.40 -0.87 3.01
C VAL A 337 -4.99 0.07 1.89
N SER A 338 -5.99 0.59 1.16
CA SER A 338 -5.82 1.68 0.20
C SER A 338 -6.89 2.75 0.39
N LEU A 339 -6.54 3.97 0.00
CA LEU A 339 -7.43 5.13 -0.04
C LEU A 339 -7.46 5.70 -1.45
N SER A 340 -8.67 5.97 -1.95
CA SER A 340 -8.94 6.65 -3.21
C SER A 340 -9.49 8.04 -2.95
N THR A 341 -9.41 8.93 -3.96
CA THR A 341 -9.91 10.30 -3.79
C THR A 341 -11.40 10.34 -3.44
N GLY A 342 -11.84 11.40 -2.77
CA GLY A 342 -13.23 11.60 -2.40
C GLY A 342 -13.70 10.68 -1.26
N ASN A 343 -12.80 10.35 -0.31
CA ASN A 343 -13.08 9.56 0.89
C ASN A 343 -13.46 8.09 0.66
N TYR A 344 -13.15 7.53 -0.51
CA TYR A 344 -13.28 6.10 -0.77
C TYR A 344 -12.06 5.32 -0.24
N GLY A 345 -12.24 4.08 0.18
CA GLY A 345 -11.13 3.25 0.64
C GLY A 345 -11.50 1.77 0.79
N PHE A 346 -10.49 0.92 0.81
CA PHE A 346 -10.63 -0.54 0.79
C PHE A 346 -9.65 -1.18 1.76
N ILE A 347 -10.10 -2.22 2.47
CA ILE A 347 -9.26 -3.12 3.26
C ILE A 347 -9.49 -4.53 2.73
N PHE A 348 -8.44 -5.15 2.18
CA PHE A 348 -8.44 -6.56 1.78
C PHE A 348 -7.74 -7.41 2.84
N TYR A 349 -8.18 -8.65 3.04
CA TYR A 349 -7.63 -9.56 4.06
C TYR A 349 -7.86 -11.03 3.68
N GLU A 350 -6.98 -11.91 4.18
CA GLU A 350 -7.19 -13.37 4.15
C GLU A 350 -8.24 -13.77 5.18
N TYR A 351 -9.08 -14.74 4.84
CA TYR A 351 -9.99 -15.43 5.75
C TYR A 351 -9.66 -16.93 5.79
N HIS A 352 -9.33 -17.45 6.97
CA HIS A 352 -8.78 -18.80 7.12
C HIS A 352 -9.85 -19.87 7.37
N TYR A 353 -10.29 -20.58 6.31
CA TYR A 353 -11.17 -21.75 6.48
C TYR A 353 -10.38 -22.97 6.97
N THR A 354 -9.30 -23.34 6.27
CA THR A 354 -8.36 -24.41 6.66
C THR A 354 -6.93 -24.07 6.19
N THR A 355 -5.94 -24.90 6.53
CA THR A 355 -4.54 -24.73 6.09
C THR A 355 -4.31 -24.82 4.58
N THR A 356 -5.31 -25.23 3.80
CA THR A 356 -5.29 -25.34 2.33
C THR A 356 -6.56 -24.75 1.70
N ASP A 357 -7.26 -23.88 2.43
CA ASP A 357 -8.56 -23.30 2.07
C ASP A 357 -8.60 -21.91 2.71
N ARG A 358 -8.19 -20.91 1.93
CA ARG A 358 -8.06 -19.51 2.33
C ARG A 358 -8.67 -18.67 1.24
N ASP A 359 -9.45 -17.69 1.67
CA ASP A 359 -10.24 -16.84 0.79
C ASP A 359 -9.76 -15.38 0.93
N ILE A 360 -9.94 -14.59 -0.13
CA ILE A 360 -9.75 -13.13 -0.09
C ILE A 360 -11.09 -12.43 0.16
N TYR A 361 -11.21 -11.79 1.31
CA TYR A 361 -12.34 -10.93 1.67
C TYR A 361 -11.92 -9.46 1.69
N TYR A 362 -12.92 -8.57 1.66
CA TYR A 362 -12.71 -7.14 1.75
C TYR A 362 -13.84 -6.39 2.47
N ALA A 363 -13.45 -5.22 2.95
CA ALA A 363 -14.34 -4.16 3.39
C ALA A 363 -14.04 -2.88 2.59
N TYR A 364 -15.06 -2.03 2.43
CA TYR A 364 -14.91 -0.73 1.80
C TYR A 364 -15.59 0.38 2.59
N THR A 365 -15.12 1.60 2.37
CA THR A 365 -15.67 2.83 2.94
C THR A 365 -15.91 3.85 1.83
N THR A 366 -16.91 4.70 2.02
CA THR A 366 -17.22 5.87 1.18
C THR A 366 -17.21 7.17 1.99
N ASN A 367 -16.71 7.11 3.24
CA ASN A 367 -16.70 8.20 4.20
C ASN A 367 -15.41 8.19 5.04
N GLY A 368 -14.27 7.93 4.39
CA GLY A 368 -12.92 8.09 4.95
C GLY A 368 -12.59 7.11 6.08
N GLY A 369 -13.30 5.98 6.14
CA GLY A 369 -13.13 4.98 7.19
C GLY A 369 -13.88 5.27 8.48
N THR A 370 -14.75 6.29 8.52
CA THR A 370 -15.64 6.51 9.68
C THR A 370 -16.63 5.35 9.88
N SER A 371 -17.02 4.68 8.79
CA SER A 371 -17.72 3.40 8.81
C SER A 371 -17.30 2.52 7.63
N TRP A 372 -17.49 1.21 7.78
CA TRP A 372 -17.11 0.21 6.78
C TRP A 372 -18.29 -0.70 6.42
N ASN A 373 -18.45 -0.96 5.12
CA ASN A 373 -19.22 -2.10 4.63
C ASN A 373 -18.29 -3.31 4.65
N THR A 374 -18.67 -4.38 5.35
CA THR A 374 -17.78 -5.49 5.74
C THR A 374 -18.32 -6.84 5.24
N ASN A 375 -17.48 -7.89 5.26
CA ASN A 375 -17.82 -9.27 4.89
C ASN A 375 -18.13 -9.47 3.39
N ASN A 376 -17.49 -8.70 2.51
CA ASN A 376 -17.58 -8.93 1.07
C ASN A 376 -16.51 -9.96 0.67
N ALA A 377 -16.88 -11.00 -0.08
CA ALA A 377 -15.93 -11.92 -0.69
C ALA A 377 -15.44 -11.36 -2.03
N LEU A 378 -14.14 -11.47 -2.32
CA LEU A 378 -13.55 -11.20 -3.63
C LEU A 378 -13.29 -12.53 -4.35
N ALA A 379 -12.46 -13.37 -3.73
CA ALA A 379 -12.17 -14.74 -4.13
C ALA A 379 -12.52 -15.62 -2.92
N SER A 380 -13.42 -16.57 -3.12
CA SER A 380 -13.94 -17.43 -2.05
C SER A 380 -14.34 -18.78 -2.61
N SER A 381 -13.36 -19.50 -3.13
CA SER A 381 -13.59 -20.72 -3.89
C SER A 381 -13.52 -21.96 -3.00
N GLY A 382 -12.69 -22.94 -3.36
CA GLY A 382 -12.15 -23.95 -2.45
C GLY A 382 -10.67 -24.16 -2.75
N GLU A 383 -10.05 -23.14 -3.33
CA GLU A 383 -8.63 -23.01 -3.63
C GLU A 383 -7.97 -22.21 -2.50
N ASP A 384 -6.66 -22.02 -2.60
CA ASP A 384 -5.85 -21.49 -1.50
C ASP A 384 -5.33 -20.09 -1.84
N GLU A 385 -6.17 -19.08 -1.60
CA GLU A 385 -6.01 -17.69 -2.04
C GLU A 385 -5.47 -16.82 -0.89
N ARG A 386 -4.29 -16.22 -1.09
CA ARG A 386 -3.46 -15.65 -0.01
C ARG A 386 -2.80 -14.32 -0.33
N PHE A 387 -2.34 -13.66 0.72
CA PHE A 387 -1.54 -12.44 0.75
C PHE A 387 -2.04 -11.37 -0.22
N PRO A 388 -3.22 -10.79 0.06
CA PRO A 388 -3.74 -9.74 -0.78
C PRO A 388 -2.84 -8.50 -0.70
N ASP A 389 -2.61 -7.82 -1.83
CA ASP A 389 -2.17 -6.42 -1.89
C ASP A 389 -3.26 -5.57 -2.54
N VAL A 390 -3.29 -4.28 -2.25
CA VAL A 390 -4.27 -3.34 -2.81
C VAL A 390 -3.67 -1.96 -3.00
N ARG A 391 -3.87 -1.37 -4.18
CA ARG A 391 -3.41 -0.02 -4.51
C ARG A 391 -4.46 0.79 -5.22
N ASP A 392 -4.59 2.04 -4.79
CA ASP A 392 -5.33 3.08 -5.49
C ASP A 392 -4.60 3.48 -6.78
N PHE A 393 -5.37 3.72 -7.83
CA PHE A 393 -4.95 4.47 -9.00
C PHE A 393 -6.05 5.46 -9.37
N SER A 394 -6.17 6.57 -8.64
CA SER A 394 -7.19 7.60 -8.89
C SER A 394 -6.68 8.93 -9.48
N PRO A 395 -6.08 8.96 -10.67
CA PRO A 395 -5.53 10.18 -11.26
C PRO A 395 -6.56 11.05 -12.02
N GLY A 396 -7.83 10.62 -12.14
CA GLY A 396 -8.85 11.37 -12.89
C GLY A 396 -9.90 10.47 -13.56
N SER A 397 -10.13 10.64 -14.87
CA SER A 397 -11.17 9.90 -15.60
C SER A 397 -10.92 8.39 -15.72
N ASN A 398 -9.66 7.95 -15.64
CA ASN A 398 -9.25 6.54 -15.79
C ASN A 398 -8.97 5.86 -14.43
N SER A 399 -9.67 6.32 -13.39
CA SER A 399 -9.42 5.89 -12.00
C SER A 399 -9.93 4.48 -11.71
N SER A 400 -9.17 3.72 -10.90
CA SER A 400 -9.52 2.36 -10.49
C SER A 400 -8.77 1.97 -9.21
N VAL A 401 -9.26 0.95 -8.51
CA VAL A 401 -8.47 0.22 -7.51
C VAL A 401 -8.12 -1.14 -8.09
N PHE A 402 -6.88 -1.56 -7.84
CA PHE A 402 -6.40 -2.89 -8.19
C PHE A 402 -6.05 -3.64 -6.90
N THR A 403 -6.32 -4.94 -6.88
CA THR A 403 -5.89 -5.85 -5.83
C THR A 403 -5.27 -7.09 -6.47
N SER A 404 -4.23 -7.64 -5.85
CA SER A 404 -3.62 -8.91 -6.23
C SER A 404 -3.62 -9.89 -5.07
N PHE A 405 -3.54 -11.18 -5.37
CA PHE A 405 -3.33 -12.25 -4.38
C PHE A 405 -2.64 -13.45 -5.05
N SER A 406 -2.01 -14.30 -4.24
CA SER A 406 -1.40 -15.57 -4.67
C SER A 406 -2.38 -16.71 -4.47
N ASN A 407 -2.69 -17.47 -5.52
CA ASN A 407 -3.49 -18.69 -5.45
C ASN A 407 -2.55 -19.92 -5.51
N LEU A 408 -2.36 -20.57 -4.36
CA LEU A 408 -1.43 -21.70 -4.20
C LEU A 408 -1.97 -23.01 -4.77
N SER A 409 -3.27 -23.10 -5.08
CA SER A 409 -3.86 -24.29 -5.72
C SER A 409 -3.62 -24.33 -7.23
N THR A 410 -3.47 -23.15 -7.86
CA THR A 410 -3.20 -22.99 -9.29
C THR A 410 -1.78 -22.51 -9.59
N ASN A 411 -1.01 -22.14 -8.55
CA ASN A 411 0.28 -21.45 -8.64
C ASN A 411 0.22 -20.09 -9.38
N GLN A 412 -0.93 -19.40 -9.34
CA GLN A 412 -1.14 -18.16 -10.07
C GLN A 412 -1.11 -16.95 -9.14
N VAL A 413 -0.43 -15.88 -9.57
CA VAL A 413 -0.69 -14.53 -9.05
C VAL A 413 -1.88 -14.00 -9.81
N VAL A 414 -2.92 -13.56 -9.09
CA VAL A 414 -4.20 -13.16 -9.67
C VAL A 414 -4.44 -11.69 -9.38
N ILE A 415 -4.85 -10.91 -10.38
CA ILE A 415 -5.18 -9.49 -10.25
C ILE A 415 -6.67 -9.26 -10.53
N TYR A 416 -7.32 -8.49 -9.65
CA TYR A 416 -8.67 -7.98 -9.82
C TYR A 416 -8.67 -6.44 -9.87
N LYS A 417 -9.67 -5.87 -10.54
CA LYS A 417 -9.86 -4.43 -10.72
C LYS A 417 -11.31 -4.04 -10.49
N ALA A 418 -11.53 -2.87 -9.90
CA ALA A 418 -12.82 -2.19 -9.83
C ALA A 418 -12.66 -0.69 -10.07
N ASN A 419 -13.75 0.00 -10.45
CA ASN A 419 -13.82 1.44 -10.27
C ASN A 419 -14.02 1.74 -8.78
N TYR A 420 -13.20 2.61 -8.21
CA TYR A 420 -13.24 2.97 -6.78
C TYR A 420 -14.63 3.49 -6.33
N THR A 421 -15.38 4.18 -7.21
CA THR A 421 -16.74 4.66 -6.91
C THR A 421 -17.82 3.56 -6.99
N SER A 422 -17.46 2.38 -7.48
CA SER A 422 -18.34 1.20 -7.61
C SER A 422 -17.72 0.01 -6.87
N PRO A 423 -17.56 0.10 -5.53
CA PRO A 423 -16.67 -0.75 -4.72
C PRO A 423 -17.07 -2.23 -4.65
N THR A 424 -18.22 -2.61 -5.20
CA THR A 424 -18.73 -3.99 -5.28
C THR A 424 -18.60 -4.62 -6.68
N ASN A 425 -18.16 -3.87 -7.69
CA ASN A 425 -18.09 -4.31 -9.08
C ASN A 425 -16.66 -4.70 -9.46
N TRP A 426 -16.16 -5.77 -8.83
CA TRP A 426 -14.84 -6.33 -9.09
C TRP A 426 -14.87 -7.29 -10.28
N SER A 427 -13.92 -7.13 -11.19
CA SER A 427 -13.68 -8.03 -12.31
C SER A 427 -12.25 -8.54 -12.28
N PHE A 428 -12.05 -9.82 -12.64
CA PHE A 428 -10.73 -10.36 -12.95
C PHE A 428 -10.06 -9.47 -14.01
N TYR A 429 -8.78 -9.18 -13.80
CA TYR A 429 -7.97 -8.34 -14.68
C TYR A 429 -6.91 -9.15 -15.42
N SER A 430 -6.10 -9.93 -14.69
CA SER A 430 -5.04 -10.75 -15.27
C SER A 430 -4.54 -11.85 -14.31
N SER A 431 -3.83 -12.83 -14.87
CA SER A 431 -2.96 -13.75 -14.15
C SER A 431 -1.55 -13.62 -14.76
N PRO A 432 -0.69 -12.73 -14.24
CA PRO A 432 0.58 -12.37 -14.88
C PRO A 432 1.51 -13.54 -15.17
N ASN A 433 1.78 -14.37 -14.16
CA ASN A 433 2.74 -15.48 -14.24
C ASN A 433 2.15 -16.71 -14.97
N SER A 434 3.02 -17.63 -15.38
CA SER A 434 2.61 -18.79 -16.19
C SER A 434 1.77 -19.85 -15.45
N GLY A 435 1.96 -19.96 -14.13
CA GLY A 435 1.47 -21.03 -13.27
C GLY A 435 2.31 -22.32 -13.33
N ASP A 436 3.43 -22.34 -14.06
CA ASP A 436 4.28 -23.53 -14.20
C ASP A 436 5.28 -23.69 -13.02
N PHE A 437 5.54 -22.59 -12.30
CA PHE A 437 6.40 -22.54 -11.11
C PHE A 437 5.56 -22.26 -9.86
N ASN A 438 5.95 -22.83 -8.72
CA ASN A 438 5.27 -22.57 -7.45
C ASN A 438 5.52 -21.12 -7.03
N VAL A 439 4.46 -20.34 -6.84
CA VAL A 439 4.54 -19.05 -6.13
C VAL A 439 4.85 -19.31 -4.65
N SER A 440 5.51 -18.36 -3.97
CA SER A 440 5.84 -18.53 -2.54
C SER A 440 4.59 -18.79 -1.69
N SER A 441 4.69 -19.78 -0.80
CA SER A 441 3.66 -20.08 0.19
C SER A 441 3.59 -19.06 1.32
N ASP A 442 4.55 -18.15 1.43
CA ASP A 442 4.75 -17.31 2.62
C ASP A 442 4.99 -15.81 2.31
N ASP A 443 4.80 -15.38 1.05
CA ASP A 443 5.04 -13.99 0.63
C ASP A 443 3.89 -13.34 -0.16
N ILE A 444 3.80 -12.02 0.02
CA ILE A 444 2.90 -11.11 -0.70
C ILE A 444 3.37 -10.85 -2.14
N SER A 445 2.40 -10.68 -3.04
CA SER A 445 2.63 -10.09 -4.37
C SER A 445 2.48 -8.57 -4.28
N ALA A 446 3.48 -7.82 -4.72
CA ALA A 446 3.51 -6.36 -4.59
C ALA A 446 3.01 -5.70 -5.88
N ILE A 447 1.87 -5.02 -5.84
CA ILE A 447 1.19 -4.46 -7.01
C ILE A 447 1.56 -2.99 -7.26
N LEU A 448 1.74 -2.62 -8.54
CA LEU A 448 2.08 -1.27 -8.98
C LEU A 448 1.17 -0.80 -10.14
N PRO A 449 -0.01 -0.23 -9.84
CA PRO A 449 -0.79 0.51 -10.82
C PRO A 449 -0.08 1.79 -11.26
N LYS A 450 -0.09 2.08 -12.56
CA LYS A 450 0.39 3.37 -13.11
C LYS A 450 -0.23 3.66 -14.48
N TYR A 451 0.13 4.79 -15.09
CA TYR A 451 -0.09 4.98 -16.52
C TYR A 451 0.85 4.08 -17.34
N THR A 452 0.29 3.39 -18.33
CA THR A 452 1.08 2.77 -19.40
C THR A 452 1.81 3.85 -20.21
N PRO A 453 2.84 3.50 -21.01
CA PRO A 453 3.43 4.43 -22.00
C PRO A 453 2.42 4.98 -23.01
N THR A 454 1.26 4.33 -23.17
CA THR A 454 0.14 4.76 -24.02
C THR A 454 -0.91 5.63 -23.30
N GLY A 455 -0.70 5.98 -22.02
CA GLY A 455 -1.55 6.90 -21.26
C GLY A 455 -2.85 6.31 -20.70
N VAL A 456 -3.04 4.98 -20.75
CA VAL A 456 -4.15 4.29 -20.10
C VAL A 456 -3.75 3.74 -18.73
N SER A 457 -4.72 3.37 -17.89
CA SER A 457 -4.41 2.68 -16.62
C SER A 457 -3.83 1.29 -16.92
N GLY A 458 -2.63 1.01 -16.43
CA GLY A 458 -2.02 -0.31 -16.45
C GLY A 458 -1.52 -0.71 -15.07
N VAL A 459 -1.00 -1.92 -14.95
CA VAL A 459 -0.47 -2.47 -13.71
C VAL A 459 0.72 -3.38 -13.98
N GLY A 460 1.74 -3.21 -13.14
CA GLY A 460 2.84 -4.15 -12.98
C GLY A 460 2.76 -4.80 -11.62
N ILE A 461 3.45 -5.92 -11.45
CA ILE A 461 3.45 -6.66 -10.19
C ILE A 461 4.80 -7.34 -9.99
N ALA A 462 5.25 -7.43 -8.74
CA ALA A 462 6.38 -8.26 -8.34
C ALA A 462 5.90 -9.41 -7.45
N TRP A 463 6.42 -10.62 -7.64
CA TRP A 463 6.09 -11.79 -6.84
C TRP A 463 7.32 -12.67 -6.61
N VAL A 464 7.24 -13.52 -5.59
CA VAL A 464 8.25 -14.54 -5.29
C VAL A 464 7.83 -15.86 -5.92
N GLN A 465 8.71 -16.55 -6.64
CA GLN A 465 8.47 -17.92 -7.10
C GLN A 465 9.68 -18.82 -6.90
N LEU A 466 9.43 -20.11 -6.71
CA LEU A 466 10.44 -21.15 -6.57
C LEU A 466 10.87 -21.68 -7.94
N VAL A 467 12.12 -21.42 -8.33
CA VAL A 467 12.74 -21.97 -9.53
C VAL A 467 13.79 -23.01 -9.11
N GLY A 468 13.41 -24.28 -9.19
CA GLY A 468 14.23 -25.38 -8.68
C GLY A 468 14.24 -25.39 -7.15
N ASN A 469 15.32 -24.89 -6.54
CA ASN A 469 15.49 -24.77 -5.08
C ASN A 469 15.77 -23.33 -4.64
N ASP A 470 15.62 -22.34 -5.52
CA ASP A 470 15.85 -20.93 -5.23
C ASP A 470 14.53 -20.16 -5.34
N TYR A 471 14.22 -19.35 -4.34
CA TYR A 471 13.13 -18.39 -4.39
C TYR A 471 13.66 -17.09 -4.99
N ASP A 472 13.23 -16.75 -6.20
CA ASP A 472 13.61 -15.52 -6.90
C ASP A 472 12.41 -14.56 -6.98
N ILE A 473 12.68 -13.25 -7.05
CA ILE A 473 11.64 -12.25 -7.31
C ILE A 473 11.53 -11.96 -8.80
N TYR A 474 10.33 -12.13 -9.33
CA TYR A 474 9.96 -11.81 -10.71
C TYR A 474 9.05 -10.59 -10.78
N PHE A 475 9.04 -9.96 -11.95
CA PHE A 475 8.22 -8.81 -12.30
C PHE A 475 7.61 -9.01 -13.69
N ASP A 476 6.39 -8.55 -13.90
CA ASP A 476 5.79 -8.38 -15.24
C ASP A 476 4.76 -7.24 -15.17
N ALA A 477 4.35 -6.70 -16.32
CA ALA A 477 3.34 -5.68 -16.44
C ALA A 477 2.61 -5.71 -17.79
N ASP A 478 1.33 -5.33 -17.78
CA ASP A 478 0.52 -5.24 -19.00
C ASP A 478 1.11 -4.32 -20.10
N TRP A 479 1.81 -3.26 -19.70
CA TRP A 479 2.47 -2.34 -20.64
C TRP A 479 3.70 -2.93 -21.34
N LEU A 480 4.36 -3.97 -20.80
CA LEU A 480 5.46 -4.65 -21.49
C LEU A 480 4.93 -5.43 -22.71
N ASN A 481 3.68 -5.87 -22.62
CA ASN A 481 2.98 -6.65 -23.64
C ASN A 481 2.24 -5.76 -24.66
N SER A 482 2.16 -4.45 -24.40
CA SER A 482 1.49 -3.46 -25.26
C SER A 482 2.31 -3.05 -26.50
N GLY A 483 3.44 -3.71 -26.78
CA GLY A 483 4.38 -3.34 -27.84
C GLY A 483 4.76 -4.44 -28.84
N SER A 484 4.16 -5.63 -28.80
CA SER A 484 4.66 -6.81 -29.53
C SER A 484 3.65 -7.61 -30.35
N GLN A 485 2.34 -7.33 -30.31
CA GLN A 485 1.38 -7.92 -31.24
C GLN A 485 0.85 -6.86 -32.23
N PRO A 486 1.26 -6.92 -33.51
CA PRO A 486 0.65 -6.11 -34.57
C PRO A 486 -0.85 -6.45 -34.70
N PRO A 487 -1.73 -5.46 -34.95
CA PRO A 487 -3.16 -5.72 -35.09
C PRO A 487 -3.43 -6.65 -36.27
N VAL A 488 -4.39 -7.59 -36.12
CA VAL A 488 -4.64 -8.67 -37.09
C VAL A 488 -4.86 -8.10 -38.50
N PRO A 489 -4.05 -8.50 -39.51
CA PRO A 489 -4.23 -8.03 -40.88
C PRO A 489 -5.55 -8.55 -41.46
N THR A 490 -6.34 -7.67 -42.04
CA THR A 490 -7.59 -8.01 -42.75
C THR A 490 -7.29 -8.13 -44.24
N LEU A 491 -7.67 -9.26 -44.84
CA LEU A 491 -7.50 -9.53 -46.28
C LEU A 491 -8.26 -8.48 -47.12
N VAL A 492 -7.53 -7.77 -47.98
CA VAL A 492 -8.05 -6.77 -48.92
C VAL A 492 -8.22 -7.39 -50.31
N SER A 493 -7.25 -8.18 -50.75
CA SER A 493 -7.28 -8.89 -52.04
C SER A 493 -6.48 -10.21 -51.97
N PRO A 494 -6.89 -11.27 -52.67
CA PRO A 494 -8.18 -11.44 -53.34
C PRO A 494 -9.34 -11.46 -52.33
N THR A 495 -10.53 -11.00 -52.73
CA THR A 495 -11.71 -11.10 -51.85
C THR A 495 -12.01 -12.56 -51.52
N ASN A 496 -12.36 -12.85 -50.26
CA ASN A 496 -12.71 -14.20 -49.83
C ASN A 496 -13.78 -14.83 -50.74
N GLY A 497 -13.52 -16.04 -51.23
CA GLY A 497 -14.40 -16.76 -52.17
C GLY A 497 -14.26 -16.37 -53.65
N SER A 498 -13.33 -15.49 -54.03
CA SER A 498 -13.03 -15.20 -55.44
C SER A 498 -12.35 -16.37 -56.16
N THR A 499 -12.51 -16.42 -57.49
CA THR A 499 -11.81 -17.36 -58.38
C THR A 499 -10.89 -16.60 -59.32
N THR A 500 -9.74 -17.20 -59.65
CA THR A 500 -8.75 -16.63 -60.58
C THR A 500 -8.14 -17.72 -61.45
N SER A 501 -7.67 -17.34 -62.65
CA SER A 501 -6.83 -18.16 -63.52
C SER A 501 -5.34 -17.83 -63.40
N ASP A 502 -4.99 -16.84 -62.58
CA ASP A 502 -3.61 -16.53 -62.21
C ASP A 502 -3.08 -17.61 -61.26
N GLN A 503 -1.91 -18.16 -61.57
CA GLN A 503 -1.24 -19.20 -60.77
C GLN A 503 -0.31 -18.60 -59.70
N THR A 504 -0.12 -17.28 -59.72
CA THR A 504 0.68 -16.51 -58.75
C THR A 504 -0.09 -15.29 -58.24
N PRO A 505 -1.29 -15.47 -57.66
CA PRO A 505 -2.13 -14.34 -57.23
C PRO A 505 -1.43 -13.51 -56.16
N ALA A 506 -1.41 -12.19 -56.35
CA ALA A 506 -0.93 -11.26 -55.34
C ALA A 506 -1.96 -11.12 -54.20
N PHE A 507 -1.50 -11.34 -52.97
CA PHE A 507 -2.27 -11.09 -51.76
C PHE A 507 -1.94 -9.70 -51.19
N ASP A 508 -2.97 -9.01 -50.70
CA ASP A 508 -2.88 -7.70 -50.07
C ASP A 508 -3.80 -7.67 -48.83
N TRP A 509 -3.35 -7.01 -47.78
CA TRP A 509 -4.04 -6.96 -46.48
C TRP A 509 -3.73 -5.64 -45.76
N THR A 510 -4.59 -5.26 -44.82
CA THR A 510 -4.41 -4.03 -44.06
C THR A 510 -3.10 -4.03 -43.28
N ASN A 511 -2.30 -2.96 -43.40
CA ASN A 511 -1.03 -2.81 -42.69
C ASN A 511 -1.20 -2.92 -41.16
N SER A 512 -0.57 -3.93 -40.59
CA SER A 512 -0.47 -4.14 -39.14
C SER A 512 0.64 -3.25 -38.57
N THR A 513 0.26 -2.16 -37.89
CA THR A 513 1.24 -1.24 -37.28
C THR A 513 2.11 -1.99 -36.28
N GLY A 514 3.45 -1.90 -36.44
CA GLY A 514 4.42 -2.63 -35.63
C GLY A 514 4.84 -4.01 -36.19
N ALA A 515 4.24 -4.49 -37.29
CA ALA A 515 4.71 -5.72 -37.93
C ALA A 515 6.07 -5.54 -38.61
N THR A 516 7.00 -6.46 -38.35
CA THR A 516 8.30 -6.55 -39.03
C THR A 516 8.29 -7.46 -40.26
N GLY A 517 7.18 -8.18 -40.48
CA GLY A 517 6.97 -9.12 -41.58
C GLY A 517 5.57 -9.75 -41.50
N TYR A 518 5.24 -10.56 -42.50
CA TYR A 518 4.00 -11.32 -42.57
C TYR A 518 4.28 -12.69 -43.20
N ASP A 519 3.67 -13.74 -42.66
CA ASP A 519 3.70 -15.08 -43.24
C ASP A 519 2.36 -15.38 -43.91
N LEU A 520 2.39 -15.89 -45.14
CA LEU A 520 1.22 -16.36 -45.87
C LEU A 520 1.24 -17.89 -45.91
N GLN A 521 0.22 -18.52 -45.34
CA GLN A 521 -0.02 -19.96 -45.46
C GLN A 521 -1.11 -20.21 -46.49
N VAL A 522 -0.86 -21.14 -47.41
CA VAL A 522 -1.80 -21.60 -48.43
C VAL A 522 -1.92 -23.11 -48.30
N ASP A 523 -3.12 -23.61 -48.06
CA ASP A 523 -3.43 -25.04 -47.93
C ASP A 523 -4.72 -25.33 -48.73
N ASN A 524 -4.86 -26.56 -49.22
CA ASN A 524 -6.09 -27.05 -49.86
C ASN A 524 -7.10 -27.61 -48.83
N ASN A 525 -6.68 -27.80 -47.58
CA ASN A 525 -7.48 -28.25 -46.45
C ASN A 525 -7.88 -27.07 -45.54
N SER A 526 -9.16 -26.99 -45.19
CA SER A 526 -9.75 -25.86 -44.43
C SER A 526 -9.26 -25.71 -42.99
N ASN A 527 -8.49 -26.68 -42.48
CA ASN A 527 -7.92 -26.71 -41.15
C ASN A 527 -6.39 -26.56 -41.14
N PHE A 528 -5.75 -26.33 -42.29
CA PHE A 528 -4.31 -26.10 -42.44
C PHE A 528 -3.42 -27.22 -41.83
N SER A 529 -3.91 -28.46 -41.78
CA SER A 529 -3.24 -29.54 -41.04
C SER A 529 -2.21 -30.33 -41.84
N SER A 530 -1.98 -30.00 -43.11
CA SER A 530 -1.03 -30.71 -43.98
C SER A 530 -0.50 -29.80 -45.10
N PRO A 531 0.36 -28.82 -44.78
CA PRO A 531 1.01 -28.02 -45.81
C PRO A 531 1.95 -28.89 -46.66
N GLU A 532 1.81 -28.79 -47.98
CA GLU A 532 2.66 -29.40 -49.02
C GLU A 532 3.61 -28.34 -49.63
#